data_AF-A0A1I7TSS9-F1
#
_entry.id   AF-A0A1I7TSS9-F1
#
_cell.length_a   1.000
_cell.length_b   1.000
_cell.length_c   1.000
_cell.angle_alpha   90.00
_cell.angle_beta   90.00
_cell.angle_gamma   90.00
#
_symmetry.space_group_name_H-M   'P 1'
#
loop_
_entity.id
_entity.type
_entity.pdbx_description
1 polymer ?
#
loop_
_entity_poly.entity_id
_entity_poly.type
_entity_poly.pdbx_seq_one_letter_code
_entity_poly.pdbx_strand_id
1 'polypeptide(L)'
;MSTNSDEEINESFEYFDESELSFGDKEAKKSVDEEIKTSGVELPIILNEMKNIRIENQKLKVDNAEIKGKLDEILRLLKSKSTSESIVSREPFSRIQAVVSKRFVIADEDTNIENISLGNELRSEFPIELEINGEWKLVESKNVDEFLVSQRDIFPFEVSRIRHSNICFEVEQYELRTCNQLNGRLNLETHFFGFENADKVVFYVKNNKLISEQKRKNAGGEAEEVFSRIERFIEDGKLRVIWERNGFVCERIYKKLEDWSSETNPFDNSHR
;
A
#
# COMPACT_ATOMS: atom_id res chain seq x y z
N MET A 1 -44.28 -3.07 -3.50
CA MET A 1 -44.35 -3.88 -2.28
C MET A 1 -43.42 -5.06 -2.47
N SER A 2 -42.22 -4.97 -1.92
CA SER A 2 -41.32 -6.10 -1.71
C SER A 2 -40.52 -5.78 -0.46
N THR A 3 -40.73 -6.59 0.56
CA THR A 3 -40.09 -6.56 1.87
C THR A 3 -38.78 -7.32 1.78
N ASN A 4 -37.65 -6.65 2.05
CA ASN A 4 -36.41 -7.33 2.41
C ASN A 4 -36.40 -7.45 3.94
N SER A 5 -36.50 -8.68 4.42
CA SER A 5 -36.33 -9.07 5.80
C SER A 5 -34.84 -9.13 6.12
N ASP A 6 -34.43 -8.33 7.10
CA ASP A 6 -33.14 -8.45 7.77
C ASP A 6 -33.11 -9.77 8.54
N GLU A 7 -32.20 -10.67 8.17
CA GLU A 7 -31.87 -11.86 8.97
C GLU A 7 -30.94 -11.45 10.11
N GLU A 8 -31.53 -11.19 11.28
CA GLU A 8 -30.82 -11.18 12.56
C GLU A 8 -30.38 -12.62 12.89
N ILE A 9 -29.08 -12.90 12.82
CA ILE A 9 -28.50 -14.12 13.38
C ILE A 9 -28.49 -13.95 14.91
N ASN A 10 -29.48 -14.56 15.55
CA ASN A 10 -29.61 -14.67 17.00
C ASN A 10 -28.85 -15.92 17.48
N GLU A 11 -27.58 -15.76 17.87
CA GLU A 11 -26.83 -16.83 18.53
C GLU A 11 -27.22 -16.91 20.01
N SER A 12 -28.25 -17.70 20.30
CA SER A 12 -28.60 -18.14 21.66
C SER A 12 -27.56 -19.15 22.15
N PHE A 13 -26.74 -18.77 23.12
CA PHE A 13 -25.84 -19.69 23.82
C PHE A 13 -26.60 -20.30 25.01
N GLU A 14 -26.97 -21.58 24.91
CA GLU A 14 -27.51 -22.34 26.03
C GLU A 14 -26.43 -22.60 27.08
N TYR A 15 -26.76 -22.33 28.34
CA TYR A 15 -25.90 -22.55 29.50
C TYR A 15 -25.98 -24.03 29.90
N PHE A 16 -24.89 -24.77 29.80
CA PHE A 16 -24.81 -26.15 30.30
C PHE A 16 -24.33 -26.12 31.76
N ASP A 17 -25.19 -26.53 32.69
CA ASP A 17 -24.87 -26.63 34.12
C ASP A 17 -24.18 -27.98 34.39
N GLU A 18 -22.89 -27.95 34.73
CA GLU A 18 -22.06 -29.15 34.94
C GLU A 18 -22.22 -29.76 36.35
N SER A 19 -23.27 -29.44 37.11
CA SER A 19 -23.43 -29.93 38.48
C SER A 19 -23.84 -31.40 38.63
N GLU A 20 -23.92 -32.21 37.57
CA GLU A 20 -24.41 -33.60 37.64
C GLU A 20 -23.47 -34.69 37.07
N LEU A 21 -22.14 -34.56 37.19
CA LEU A 21 -21.23 -35.70 36.94
C LEU A 21 -20.77 -36.35 38.26
N SER A 22 -21.65 -37.17 38.82
CA SER A 22 -21.35 -38.13 39.89
C SER A 22 -20.46 -39.26 39.34
N PHE A 23 -19.19 -39.30 39.77
CA PHE A 23 -18.22 -40.34 39.43
C PHE A 23 -18.49 -41.66 40.17
N GLY A 24 -18.79 -42.72 39.41
CA GLY A 24 -18.57 -44.11 39.78
C GLY A 24 -17.20 -44.60 39.33
N ASP A 25 -16.61 -45.47 40.15
CA ASP A 25 -15.38 -46.25 39.99
C ASP A 25 -14.00 -45.61 40.26
N LYS A 26 -13.30 -46.27 41.18
CA LYS A 26 -12.15 -45.81 41.98
C LYS A 26 -10.79 -46.33 41.51
N GLU A 27 -10.67 -46.92 40.32
CA GLU A 27 -9.39 -47.51 39.87
C GLU A 27 -8.66 -46.72 38.77
N ALA A 28 -9.26 -45.67 38.21
CA ALA A 28 -8.57 -44.75 37.29
C ALA A 28 -7.82 -43.59 38.01
N LYS A 29 -7.86 -43.52 39.35
CA LYS A 29 -7.39 -42.34 40.10
C LYS A 29 -5.88 -42.24 40.33
N LYS A 30 -5.09 -43.31 40.10
CA LYS A 30 -3.65 -43.25 40.38
C LYS A 30 -2.78 -42.75 39.24
N SER A 31 -3.26 -42.79 37.99
CA SER A 31 -2.53 -42.24 36.83
C SER A 31 -2.95 -40.80 36.48
N VAL A 32 -4.10 -40.35 36.94
CA VAL A 32 -4.64 -39.01 36.67
C VAL A 32 -4.09 -37.96 37.65
N ASP A 33 -3.72 -38.35 38.87
CA ASP A 33 -3.19 -37.42 39.89
C ASP A 33 -1.75 -36.94 39.64
N GLU A 34 -0.97 -37.60 38.78
CA GLU A 34 0.35 -37.09 38.34
C GLU A 34 0.25 -36.16 37.13
N GLU A 35 -0.77 -36.32 36.27
CA GLU A 35 -1.00 -35.44 35.11
C GLU A 35 -1.72 -34.13 35.48
N ILE A 36 -2.49 -34.13 36.57
CA ILE A 36 -3.20 -32.94 37.08
C ILE A 36 -2.27 -31.96 37.82
N LYS A 37 -1.11 -32.39 38.32
CA LYS A 37 -0.17 -31.48 39.00
C LYS A 37 0.59 -30.55 38.05
N THR A 38 0.65 -30.89 36.76
CA THR A 38 1.28 -30.04 35.72
C THR A 38 0.27 -29.15 34.99
N SER A 39 -1.02 -29.51 34.92
CA SER A 39 -2.04 -28.71 34.22
C SER A 39 -2.73 -27.63 35.09
N GLY A 40 -2.64 -27.74 36.42
CA GLY A 40 -3.25 -26.77 37.35
C GLY A 40 -2.62 -25.37 37.34
N VAL A 41 -1.42 -25.20 36.77
CA VAL A 41 -0.71 -23.91 36.67
C VAL A 41 -1.11 -23.16 35.39
N GLU A 42 -1.47 -23.87 34.32
CA GLU A 42 -1.78 -23.28 33.01
C GLU A 42 -3.23 -22.78 32.91
N LEU A 43 -4.19 -23.48 33.53
CA LEU A 43 -5.61 -23.10 33.52
C LEU A 43 -5.87 -21.68 34.07
N PRO A 44 -5.29 -21.25 35.20
CA PRO A 44 -5.43 -19.88 35.70
C PRO A 44 -4.83 -18.82 34.76
N ILE A 45 -3.74 -19.16 34.07
CA ILE A 45 -3.08 -18.27 33.11
C ILE A 45 -3.96 -18.07 31.87
N ILE A 46 -4.46 -19.17 31.30
CA ILE A 46 -5.38 -19.16 30.15
C ILE A 46 -6.66 -18.39 30.50
N LEU A 47 -7.22 -18.59 31.70
CA LEU A 47 -8.41 -17.84 32.14
C LEU A 47 -8.15 -16.33 32.24
N ASN A 48 -6.94 -15.94 32.64
CA ASN A 48 -6.56 -14.54 32.75
C ASN A 48 -6.33 -13.92 31.37
N GLU A 49 -5.71 -14.64 30.44
CA GLU A 49 -5.58 -14.22 29.04
C GLU A 49 -6.96 -14.07 28.36
N MET A 50 -7.87 -15.02 28.55
CA MET A 50 -9.24 -14.90 28.03
C MET A 50 -9.98 -13.68 28.59
N LYS A 51 -9.76 -13.33 29.87
CA LYS A 51 -10.32 -12.09 30.46
C LYS A 51 -9.71 -10.84 29.82
N ASN A 52 -8.40 -10.82 29.61
CA ASN A 52 -7.72 -9.69 28.96
C ASN A 52 -8.22 -9.50 27.52
N ILE A 53 -8.33 -10.59 26.75
CA ILE A 53 -8.87 -10.57 25.38
C ILE A 53 -10.31 -10.05 25.36
N ARG A 54 -11.15 -10.41 26.34
CA ARG A 54 -12.53 -9.88 26.44
C ARG A 54 -12.54 -8.37 26.69
N ILE A 55 -11.67 -7.87 27.55
CA ILE A 55 -11.54 -6.44 27.85
C ILE A 55 -11.05 -5.68 26.60
N GLU A 56 -10.05 -6.22 25.91
CA GLU A 56 -9.52 -5.63 24.67
C GLU A 56 -10.59 -5.59 23.58
N ASN A 57 -11.35 -6.68 23.39
CA ASN A 57 -12.46 -6.72 22.44
C ASN A 57 -13.57 -5.71 22.79
N GLN A 58 -13.85 -5.48 24.08
CA GLN A 58 -14.79 -4.43 24.48
C GLN A 58 -14.26 -3.04 24.13
N LYS A 59 -12.98 -2.78 24.35
CA LYS A 59 -12.34 -1.52 23.97
C LYS A 59 -12.38 -1.29 22.45
N LEU A 60 -12.02 -2.31 21.66
CA LEU A 60 -12.10 -2.25 20.20
C LEU A 60 -13.52 -1.99 19.69
N LYS A 61 -14.55 -2.53 20.36
CA LYS A 61 -15.96 -2.22 20.02
C LYS A 61 -16.31 -0.74 20.25
N VAL A 62 -15.79 -0.15 21.33
CA VAL A 62 -15.97 1.28 21.63
C VAL A 62 -15.24 2.13 20.59
N ASP A 63 -13.97 1.82 20.31
CA ASP A 63 -13.16 2.55 19.34
C ASP A 63 -13.79 2.48 17.93
N ASN A 64 -14.30 1.30 17.53
CA ASN A 64 -15.03 1.13 16.27
C ASN A 64 -16.32 1.94 16.20
N ALA A 65 -17.03 2.09 17.32
CA ALA A 65 -18.23 2.93 17.38
C ALA A 65 -17.87 4.42 17.22
N GLU A 66 -16.76 4.86 17.83
CA GLU A 66 -16.25 6.23 17.67
C GLU A 66 -15.82 6.52 16.22
N ILE A 67 -15.10 5.58 15.60
CA ILE A 67 -14.68 5.69 14.19
C ILE A 67 -15.90 5.79 13.28
N LYS A 68 -16.92 4.95 13.48
CA LYS A 68 -18.18 5.03 12.73
C LYS A 68 -18.86 6.38 12.89
N GLY A 69 -18.90 6.92 14.11
CA GLY A 69 -19.46 8.25 14.38
C GLY A 69 -18.71 9.36 13.63
N LYS A 70 -17.38 9.34 13.63
CA LYS A 70 -16.56 10.32 12.88
C LYS A 70 -16.75 10.18 11.37
N LEU A 71 -16.88 8.96 10.87
CA LEU A 71 -17.15 8.70 9.45
C LEU A 71 -18.51 9.26 9.03
N ASP A 72 -19.55 9.02 9.84
CA ASP A 72 -20.89 9.55 9.58
C ASP A 72 -20.91 11.08 9.61
N GLU A 73 -20.14 11.70 10.50
CA GLU A 73 -19.98 13.16 10.55
C GLU A 73 -19.32 13.70 9.28
N ILE A 74 -18.24 13.07 8.81
CA ILE A 74 -17.56 13.43 7.55
C ILE A 74 -18.51 13.27 6.35
N LEU A 75 -19.25 12.15 6.28
CA LEU A 75 -20.22 11.89 5.21
C LEU A 75 -21.36 12.93 5.22
N ARG A 76 -21.81 13.36 6.41
CA ARG A 76 -22.80 14.42 6.55
C ARG A 76 -22.26 15.77 6.08
N LEU A 77 -21.01 16.11 6.42
CA LEU A 77 -20.34 17.34 5.98
C LEU A 77 -20.15 17.37 4.45
N LEU A 78 -19.84 16.23 3.84
CA LEU A 78 -19.73 16.11 2.38
C LEU A 78 -21.09 16.31 1.69
N LYS A 79 -22.17 15.75 2.25
CA LYS A 79 -23.53 15.91 1.74
C LYS A 79 -24.08 17.34 1.90
N SER A 80 -23.77 18.02 3.00
CA SER A 80 -24.21 19.41 3.21
C SER A 80 -23.46 20.40 2.32
N LYS A 81 -22.19 20.12 2.01
CA LYS A 81 -21.38 20.92 1.08
C LYS A 81 -21.81 20.76 -0.38
N SER A 82 -22.29 19.57 -0.77
CA SER A 82 -22.80 19.31 -2.12
C SER A 82 -24.22 19.85 -2.37
N THR A 83 -24.97 20.21 -1.34
CA THR A 83 -26.29 20.87 -1.48
C THR A 83 -26.21 22.39 -1.58
N SER A 84 -25.06 23.02 -1.30
CA SER A 84 -24.85 24.47 -1.41
C SER A 84 -24.30 24.93 -2.78
N GLU A 85 -23.98 23.99 -3.69
CA GLU A 85 -23.44 24.29 -5.03
C GLU A 85 -24.35 23.77 -6.16
N SER A 86 -25.66 23.74 -5.98
CA SER A 86 -26.60 23.36 -7.05
C SER A 86 -27.34 24.56 -7.64
N ILE A 87 -26.66 25.35 -8.46
CA ILE A 87 -27.24 25.96 -9.67
C ILE A 87 -26.14 26.05 -10.74
N VAL A 88 -26.15 25.14 -11.72
CA VAL A 88 -26.22 25.41 -13.18
C VAL A 88 -25.93 24.11 -13.95
N SER A 89 -26.98 23.70 -14.68
CA SER A 89 -27.15 22.76 -15.80
C SER A 89 -26.06 21.73 -16.18
N ARG A 90 -26.57 20.50 -16.32
CA ARG A 90 -26.12 19.43 -17.23
C ARG A 90 -25.57 19.95 -18.57
N GLU A 91 -24.27 19.77 -18.77
CA GLU A 91 -23.64 19.28 -20.01
C GLU A 91 -22.40 18.45 -19.64
N PRO A 92 -22.14 17.29 -20.29
CA PRO A 92 -21.11 16.36 -19.86
C PRO A 92 -19.72 16.72 -20.44
N PHE A 93 -18.68 16.56 -19.62
CA PHE A 93 -17.31 16.19 -20.03
C PHE A 93 -16.44 17.16 -20.87
N SER A 94 -16.38 18.46 -20.53
CA SER A 94 -15.35 19.34 -21.13
C SER A 94 -14.77 20.44 -20.22
N ARG A 95 -15.09 20.47 -18.91
CA ARG A 95 -14.62 21.54 -18.00
C ARG A 95 -13.67 21.15 -16.87
N ILE A 96 -13.33 19.87 -16.70
CA ILE A 96 -12.36 19.46 -15.65
C ILE A 96 -10.90 19.83 -16.02
N GLN A 97 -10.63 20.24 -17.27
CA GLN A 97 -9.32 20.75 -17.68
C GLN A 97 -9.00 22.19 -17.21
N ALA A 98 -9.95 22.92 -16.62
CA ALA A 98 -9.76 24.35 -16.31
C ALA A 98 -9.51 24.68 -14.82
N VAL A 99 -9.53 23.71 -13.89
CA VAL A 99 -9.47 23.99 -12.44
C VAL A 99 -8.17 23.55 -11.75
N VAL A 100 -7.30 22.76 -12.39
CA VAL A 100 -5.97 22.39 -11.85
C VAL A 100 -4.90 23.44 -12.21
N SER A 101 -5.27 24.72 -12.34
CA SER A 101 -4.34 25.85 -12.53
C SER A 101 -4.25 26.80 -11.32
N LYS A 102 -4.84 26.44 -10.17
CA LYS A 102 -4.60 27.21 -8.95
C LYS A 102 -3.34 26.73 -8.24
N ARG A 103 -2.24 27.40 -8.59
CA ARG A 103 -1.01 27.53 -7.81
C ARG A 103 -1.33 27.61 -6.31
N PHE A 104 -0.90 26.61 -5.55
CA PHE A 104 -0.54 26.84 -4.15
C PHE A 104 0.86 27.43 -4.15
N VAL A 105 0.94 28.76 -4.04
CA VAL A 105 2.17 29.44 -3.61
C VAL A 105 2.24 29.23 -2.11
N ILE A 106 3.07 28.29 -1.66
CA ILE A 106 3.60 28.36 -0.30
C ILE A 106 4.76 29.35 -0.39
N ALA A 107 4.55 30.54 0.16
CA ALA A 107 5.61 31.50 0.37
C ALA A 107 6.54 30.93 1.45
N ASP A 108 7.79 30.69 1.08
CA ASP A 108 8.89 30.68 2.04
C ASP A 108 9.82 31.83 1.63
N GLU A 109 9.98 32.76 2.56
CA GLU A 109 10.93 33.84 2.48
C GLU A 109 12.35 33.27 2.64
N ASP A 110 13.29 33.84 1.88
CA ASP A 110 14.73 33.63 1.95
C ASP A 110 15.28 32.27 1.46
N THR A 111 15.66 32.21 0.18
CA THR A 111 17.03 31.83 -0.21
C THR A 111 17.36 32.13 -1.68
N ASN A 112 18.60 32.55 -1.89
CA ASN A 112 19.22 33.00 -3.14
C ASN A 112 18.91 32.16 -4.38
N ILE A 113 18.51 32.87 -5.44
CA ILE A 113 18.44 32.35 -6.81
C ILE A 113 19.87 32.28 -7.36
N GLU A 114 20.49 31.10 -7.31
CA GLU A 114 21.55 30.77 -8.26
C GLU A 114 20.91 30.28 -9.56
N ASN A 115 21.18 31.02 -10.63
CA ASN A 115 20.79 30.70 -12.00
C ASN A 115 21.43 29.36 -12.43
N ILE A 116 20.67 28.28 -12.39
CA ILE A 116 21.02 27.05 -13.10
C ILE A 116 20.26 27.05 -14.42
N SER A 117 21.03 27.14 -15.50
CA SER A 117 20.62 27.00 -16.89
C SER A 117 19.81 25.71 -17.09
N LEU A 118 18.48 25.82 -17.18
CA LEU A 118 17.61 24.75 -17.66
C LEU A 118 17.90 24.55 -19.16
N GLY A 119 18.77 23.60 -19.48
CA GLY A 119 18.85 23.04 -20.81
C GLY A 119 17.53 22.34 -21.14
N ASN A 120 16.89 22.75 -22.23
CA ASN A 120 15.81 22.11 -22.98
C ASN A 120 15.31 20.75 -22.44
N GLU A 121 14.52 20.76 -21.37
CA GLU A 121 13.66 19.62 -21.03
C GLU A 121 12.42 19.72 -21.92
N LEU A 122 12.34 18.82 -22.91
CA LEU A 122 11.09 18.47 -23.58
C LEU A 122 10.13 17.98 -22.50
N ARG A 123 9.36 18.90 -21.92
CA ARG A 123 8.34 18.59 -20.94
C ARG A 123 7.33 17.69 -21.61
N SER A 124 7.15 16.47 -21.07
CA SER A 124 6.02 15.64 -21.45
C SER A 124 4.73 16.46 -21.38
N GLU A 125 3.90 16.33 -22.42
CA GLU A 125 2.64 17.06 -22.56
C GLU A 125 1.59 16.59 -21.54
N PHE A 126 1.81 15.43 -20.89
CA PHE A 126 0.85 14.81 -19.97
C PHE A 126 1.45 14.51 -18.57
N PRO A 127 0.60 14.49 -17.52
CA PRO A 127 0.99 14.05 -16.19
C PRO A 127 1.47 12.58 -16.17
N ILE A 128 2.54 12.31 -15.42
CA ILE A 128 3.16 10.98 -15.28
C ILE A 128 2.15 9.93 -14.80
N GLU A 129 1.19 10.31 -13.96
CA GLU A 129 0.12 9.47 -13.44
C GLU A 129 -0.76 8.89 -14.55
N LEU A 130 -0.86 9.56 -15.70
CA LEU A 130 -1.59 9.06 -16.86
C LEU A 130 -0.69 8.25 -17.79
N GLU A 131 0.53 8.73 -18.05
CA GLU A 131 1.40 8.16 -19.08
C GLU A 131 2.05 6.83 -18.68
N ILE A 132 2.39 6.70 -17.39
CA ILE A 132 3.12 5.54 -16.87
C ILE A 132 2.27 4.26 -16.86
N ASN A 133 0.96 4.37 -16.94
CA ASN A 133 0.04 3.23 -16.91
C ASN A 133 0.29 2.26 -18.07
N GLY A 134 0.38 0.97 -17.75
CA GLY A 134 0.61 -0.13 -18.71
C GLY A 134 1.83 -0.99 -18.37
N GLU A 135 2.13 -1.93 -19.26
CA GLU A 135 3.33 -2.78 -19.17
C GLU A 135 4.49 -2.23 -19.98
N TRP A 136 5.68 -2.39 -19.41
CA TRP A 136 6.93 -1.86 -19.91
C TRP A 136 7.98 -2.97 -19.97
N LYS A 137 8.50 -3.19 -21.17
CA LYS A 137 9.56 -4.16 -21.44
C LYS A 137 10.92 -3.50 -21.40
N LEU A 138 11.84 -4.06 -20.63
CA LEU A 138 13.22 -3.56 -20.53
C LEU A 138 13.90 -3.62 -21.92
N VAL A 139 14.53 -2.52 -22.32
CA VAL A 139 15.30 -2.42 -23.58
C VAL A 139 16.76 -2.11 -23.37
N GLU A 140 17.09 -1.31 -22.35
CA GLU A 140 18.45 -0.89 -22.07
C GLU A 140 18.67 -0.78 -20.56
N SER A 141 19.89 -1.08 -20.12
CA SER A 141 20.30 -1.00 -18.72
C SER A 141 21.76 -0.59 -18.64
N LYS A 142 22.08 0.42 -17.84
CA LYS A 142 23.43 0.94 -17.61
C LYS A 142 23.80 0.78 -16.14
N ASN A 143 25.03 0.33 -15.89
CA ASN A 143 25.62 0.16 -14.56
C ASN A 143 24.86 -0.78 -13.60
N VAL A 144 23.90 -1.57 -14.10
CA VAL A 144 23.08 -2.45 -13.24
C VAL A 144 23.89 -3.53 -12.53
N ASP A 145 24.93 -4.06 -13.18
CA ASP A 145 25.73 -5.14 -12.58
C ASP A 145 26.63 -4.64 -11.45
N GLU A 146 27.32 -3.51 -11.67
CA GLU A 146 28.11 -2.85 -10.62
C GLU A 146 27.21 -2.39 -9.47
N PHE A 147 26.06 -1.78 -9.82
CA PHE A 147 25.05 -1.41 -8.85
C PHE A 147 24.62 -2.60 -8.00
N LEU A 148 24.22 -3.73 -8.58
CA LEU A 148 23.74 -4.90 -7.84
C LEU A 148 24.83 -5.56 -6.99
N VAL A 149 26.07 -5.64 -7.49
CA VAL A 149 27.19 -6.20 -6.73
C VAL A 149 27.53 -5.37 -5.49
N SER A 150 27.31 -4.05 -5.55
CA SER A 150 27.56 -3.16 -4.42
C SER A 150 26.49 -3.24 -3.30
N GLN A 151 25.33 -3.84 -3.56
CA GLN A 151 24.25 -3.97 -2.57
C GLN A 151 24.37 -5.30 -1.79
N ARG A 152 24.44 -5.22 -0.46
CA ARG A 152 24.57 -6.41 0.41
C ARG A 152 23.23 -7.05 0.76
N ASP A 153 22.16 -6.31 0.58
CA ASP A 153 20.81 -6.61 1.04
C ASP A 153 19.84 -7.00 -0.08
N ILE A 154 20.31 -7.09 -1.33
CA ILE A 154 19.53 -7.60 -2.46
C ILE A 154 19.84 -9.09 -2.63
N PHE A 155 18.81 -9.93 -2.52
CA PHE A 155 18.99 -11.37 -2.63
C PHE A 155 19.17 -11.85 -4.09
N PRO A 156 19.83 -13.00 -4.34
CA PRO A 156 20.09 -13.47 -5.70
C PRO A 156 18.85 -13.63 -6.60
N PHE A 157 17.70 -14.02 -6.02
CA PHE A 157 16.46 -14.13 -6.79
C PHE A 157 15.92 -12.75 -7.22
N GLU A 158 16.17 -11.71 -6.43
CA GLU A 158 15.83 -10.33 -6.73
C GLU A 158 16.75 -9.75 -7.78
N VAL A 159 18.05 -10.08 -7.76
CA VAL A 159 19.00 -9.71 -8.83
C VAL A 159 18.48 -10.16 -10.18
N SER A 160 18.02 -11.42 -10.31
CA SER A 160 17.48 -11.92 -11.57
C SER A 160 16.22 -11.17 -12.02
N ARG A 161 15.31 -10.87 -11.07
CA ARG A 161 14.12 -10.05 -11.30
C ARG A 161 14.52 -8.65 -11.76
N ILE A 162 15.39 -7.97 -11.03
CA ILE A 162 15.89 -6.64 -11.37
C ILE A 162 16.58 -6.65 -12.72
N ARG A 163 17.29 -7.70 -13.13
CA ARG A 163 17.96 -7.69 -14.45
C ARG A 163 17.01 -7.83 -15.63
N HIS A 164 15.91 -8.55 -15.47
CA HIS A 164 15.17 -9.07 -16.63
C HIS A 164 13.66 -8.85 -16.57
N SER A 165 13.09 -8.34 -15.47
CA SER A 165 11.65 -8.20 -15.36
C SER A 165 11.09 -7.14 -16.29
N ASN A 166 9.94 -7.44 -16.88
CA ASN A 166 9.01 -6.40 -17.31
C ASN A 166 8.38 -5.80 -16.06
N ILE A 167 8.03 -4.52 -16.15
CA ILE A 167 7.38 -3.80 -15.07
C ILE A 167 6.05 -3.26 -15.55
N CYS A 168 5.05 -3.23 -14.68
CA CYS A 168 3.78 -2.60 -15.01
C CYS A 168 3.31 -1.68 -13.90
N PHE A 169 2.53 -0.68 -14.31
CA PHE A 169 1.96 0.33 -13.41
C PHE A 169 0.48 0.52 -13.72
N GLU A 170 -0.30 0.70 -12.67
CA GLU A 170 -1.64 1.22 -12.71
C GLU A 170 -1.80 2.23 -11.56
N VAL A 171 -1.93 3.50 -11.94
CA VAL A 171 -2.03 4.63 -11.03
C VAL A 171 -3.50 5.05 -10.95
N GLU A 172 -4.04 4.99 -9.75
CA GLU A 172 -5.31 5.59 -9.38
C GLU A 172 -5.08 6.77 -8.44
N GLN A 173 -6.15 7.49 -8.08
CA GLN A 173 -6.07 8.80 -7.41
C GLN A 173 -5.17 8.81 -6.17
N TYR A 174 -5.15 7.74 -5.38
CA TYR A 174 -4.32 7.61 -4.17
C TYR A 174 -3.53 6.30 -4.09
N GLU A 175 -3.71 5.43 -5.09
CA GLU A 175 -3.20 4.07 -5.10
C GLU A 175 -2.28 3.86 -6.30
N LEU A 176 -1.19 3.16 -6.07
CA LEU A 176 -0.25 2.72 -7.07
C LEU A 176 -0.19 1.20 -7.03
N ARG A 177 -0.70 0.57 -8.08
CA ARG A 177 -0.51 -0.86 -8.32
C ARG A 177 0.69 -1.06 -9.23
N THR A 178 1.61 -1.92 -8.80
CA THR A 178 2.83 -2.25 -9.52
C THR A 178 2.89 -3.75 -9.74
N CYS A 179 3.46 -4.16 -10.87
CA CYS A 179 3.85 -5.55 -11.04
C CYS A 179 5.24 -5.70 -11.63
N ASN A 180 5.85 -6.85 -11.31
CA ASN A 180 7.04 -7.33 -11.97
C ASN A 180 6.74 -8.70 -12.57
N GLN A 181 7.00 -8.87 -13.86
CA GLN A 181 6.85 -10.14 -14.54
C GLN A 181 8.21 -10.71 -14.92
N LEU A 182 8.50 -11.94 -14.48
CA LEU A 182 9.68 -12.70 -14.90
C LEU A 182 9.30 -14.15 -15.13
N ASN A 183 9.56 -14.68 -16.33
CA ASN A 183 9.32 -16.09 -16.69
C ASN A 183 7.88 -16.55 -16.37
N GLY A 184 6.87 -15.72 -16.64
CA GLY A 184 5.46 -16.02 -16.37
C GLY A 184 5.04 -15.92 -14.90
N ARG A 185 5.97 -15.66 -13.97
CA ARG A 185 5.62 -15.31 -12.59
C ARG A 185 5.36 -13.83 -12.48
N LEU A 186 4.22 -13.49 -11.90
CA LEU A 186 3.80 -12.14 -11.63
C LEU A 186 3.94 -11.88 -10.12
N ASN A 187 4.65 -10.82 -9.76
CA ASN A 187 4.61 -10.23 -8.43
C ASN A 187 3.77 -8.95 -8.50
N LEU A 188 2.73 -8.85 -7.68
CA LEU A 188 1.77 -7.76 -7.69
C LEU A 188 1.76 -7.09 -6.33
N GLU A 189 1.94 -5.78 -6.32
CA GLU A 189 2.05 -4.99 -5.10
C GLU A 189 1.18 -3.73 -5.23
N THR A 190 0.39 -3.48 -4.18
CA THR A 190 -0.40 -2.26 -4.04
C THR A 190 0.27 -1.35 -3.02
N HIS A 191 0.46 -0.08 -3.39
CA HIS A 191 1.06 0.96 -2.56
C HIS A 191 0.13 2.17 -2.48
N PHE A 192 0.21 2.92 -1.38
CA PHE A 192 -0.54 4.17 -1.21
C PHE A 192 0.41 5.36 -1.19
N PHE A 193 0.08 6.42 -1.93
CA PHE A 193 0.93 7.60 -1.99
C PHE A 193 1.08 8.28 -0.63
N GLY A 194 2.31 8.64 -0.26
CA GLY A 194 2.62 9.31 1.00
C GLY A 194 2.69 8.39 2.23
N PHE A 195 2.44 7.09 2.10
CA PHE A 195 2.52 6.12 3.19
C PHE A 195 3.69 5.15 2.99
N GLU A 196 4.38 4.81 4.08
CA GLU A 196 5.40 3.76 4.08
C GLU A 196 4.74 2.39 3.95
N ASN A 197 5.27 1.56 3.04
CA ASN A 197 4.91 0.14 2.96
C ASN A 197 5.72 -0.70 3.99
N ALA A 198 5.55 -2.02 3.97
CA ALA A 198 6.26 -2.94 4.86
C ALA A 198 7.80 -2.85 4.75
N ASP A 199 8.29 -2.48 3.56
CA ASP A 199 9.71 -2.29 3.26
C ASP A 199 10.19 -0.84 3.50
N LYS A 200 9.36 -0.02 4.16
CA LYS A 200 9.61 1.41 4.43
C LYS A 200 9.85 2.23 3.17
N VAL A 201 9.23 1.83 2.06
CA VAL A 201 9.21 2.60 0.81
C VAL A 201 8.04 3.55 0.84
N VAL A 202 8.29 4.83 0.53
CA VAL A 202 7.25 5.82 0.28
C VAL A 202 7.21 6.15 -1.20
N PHE A 203 6.01 6.15 -1.79
CA PHE A 203 5.78 6.59 -3.16
C PHE A 203 5.15 8.00 -3.18
N TYR A 204 5.55 8.82 -4.14
CA TYR A 204 4.95 10.13 -4.38
C TYR A 204 5.27 10.64 -5.79
N VAL A 205 4.53 11.66 -6.25
CA VAL A 205 4.79 12.34 -7.52
C VAL A 205 5.40 13.71 -7.27
N LYS A 206 6.48 14.03 -7.98
CA LYS A 206 7.13 15.35 -7.94
C LYS A 206 7.75 15.67 -9.29
N ASN A 207 7.53 16.89 -9.79
CA ASN A 207 8.10 17.38 -11.05
C ASN A 207 7.84 16.43 -12.25
N ASN A 208 6.62 15.92 -12.38
CA ASN A 208 6.23 14.94 -13.40
C ASN A 208 7.04 13.63 -13.37
N LYS A 209 7.48 13.20 -12.18
CA LYS A 209 8.15 11.93 -11.95
C LYS A 209 7.44 11.14 -10.87
N LEU A 210 7.31 9.84 -11.06
CA LEU A 210 6.93 8.90 -10.00
C LEU A 210 8.20 8.52 -9.23
N ILE A 211 8.25 8.90 -7.96
CA ILE A 211 9.40 8.71 -7.08
C ILE A 211 9.05 7.69 -6.01
N SER A 212 10.01 6.80 -5.71
CA SER A 212 9.95 5.94 -4.53
C SER A 212 11.24 6.02 -3.73
N GLU A 213 11.14 6.24 -2.42
CA GLU A 213 12.30 6.43 -1.53
C GLU A 213 12.25 5.48 -0.33
N GLN A 214 13.42 5.01 0.11
CA GLN A 214 13.61 4.37 1.39
C GLN A 214 14.58 5.20 2.24
N LYS A 215 14.20 5.38 3.50
CA LYS A 215 14.99 6.13 4.48
C LYS A 215 15.50 5.21 5.57
N ARG A 216 16.67 5.52 6.10
CA ARG A 216 17.22 4.88 7.30
C ARG A 216 17.57 5.95 8.31
N LYS A 217 17.49 5.59 9.59
CA LYS A 217 18.00 6.45 10.66
C LYS A 217 19.53 6.46 10.57
N ASN A 218 20.12 7.64 10.62
CA ASN A 218 21.56 7.78 10.71
C ASN A 218 22.10 7.20 12.03
N ALA A 219 23.41 6.94 12.08
CA ALA A 219 24.08 6.40 13.26
C ALA A 219 23.90 7.26 14.54
N GLY A 220 23.40 8.50 14.41
CA GLY A 220 23.03 9.41 15.50
C GLY A 220 21.53 9.49 15.82
N GLY A 221 20.66 8.74 15.15
CA GLY A 221 19.23 8.61 15.46
C GLY A 221 18.33 9.82 15.16
N GLU A 222 18.90 11.01 14.90
CA GLU A 222 18.14 12.26 14.80
C GLU A 222 17.68 12.62 13.38
N ALA A 223 18.42 12.21 12.35
CA ALA A 223 18.10 12.52 10.96
C ALA A 223 17.92 11.24 10.12
N GLU A 224 16.90 11.27 9.26
CA GLU A 224 16.66 10.25 8.26
C GLU A 224 17.47 10.56 6.99
N GLU A 225 18.27 9.59 6.55
CA GLU A 225 18.98 9.64 5.29
C GLU A 225 18.26 8.78 4.26
N VAL A 226 17.96 9.36 3.09
CA VAL A 226 17.49 8.60 1.92
C VAL A 226 18.67 7.79 1.41
N PHE A 227 18.65 6.48 1.61
CA PHE A 227 19.72 5.60 1.15
C PHE A 227 19.33 4.87 -0.15
N SER A 228 18.07 4.94 -0.57
CA SER A 228 17.57 4.41 -1.84
C SER A 228 16.51 5.33 -2.42
N ARG A 229 16.65 5.71 -3.68
CA ARG A 229 15.69 6.54 -4.43
C ARG A 229 15.55 5.99 -5.85
N ILE A 230 14.32 5.84 -6.30
CA ILE A 230 14.00 5.45 -7.68
C ILE A 230 13.13 6.54 -8.29
N GLU A 231 13.61 7.14 -9.38
CA GLU A 231 12.86 8.09 -10.19
C GLU A 231 12.38 7.40 -11.47
N ARG A 232 11.11 7.62 -11.81
CA ARG A 232 10.48 7.09 -13.02
C ARG A 232 9.83 8.23 -13.78
N PHE A 233 10.16 8.37 -15.07
CA PHE A 233 9.63 9.42 -15.92
C PHE A 233 9.58 8.98 -17.38
N ILE A 234 8.73 9.64 -18.17
CA ILE A 234 8.60 9.38 -19.60
C ILE A 234 9.47 10.38 -20.38
N GLU A 235 10.31 9.86 -21.25
CA GLU A 235 11.18 10.63 -22.15
C GLU A 235 11.14 9.95 -23.53
N ASP A 236 10.78 10.69 -24.57
CA ASP A 236 10.65 10.18 -25.95
C ASP A 236 9.77 8.91 -26.08
N GLY A 237 8.66 8.86 -25.32
CA GLY A 237 7.74 7.72 -25.30
C GLY A 237 8.29 6.46 -24.62
N LYS A 238 9.46 6.55 -23.97
CA LYS A 238 10.07 5.47 -23.19
C LYS A 238 9.98 5.77 -21.71
N LEU A 239 9.80 4.72 -20.91
CA LEU A 239 9.91 4.83 -19.46
C LEU A 239 11.37 4.75 -19.07
N ARG A 240 11.89 5.82 -18.47
CA ARG A 240 13.23 5.90 -17.92
C ARG A 240 13.17 5.76 -16.40
N VAL A 241 14.00 4.87 -15.87
CA VAL A 241 14.08 4.57 -14.45
C VAL A 241 15.51 4.78 -13.98
N ILE A 242 15.71 5.71 -13.06
CA ILE A 242 16.99 5.97 -12.42
C ILE A 242 16.89 5.46 -10.99
N TRP A 243 17.77 4.52 -10.61
CA TRP A 243 17.82 3.99 -9.26
C TRP A 243 19.17 4.32 -8.63
N GLU A 244 19.12 5.18 -7.62
CA GLU A 244 20.23 5.49 -6.73
C GLU A 244 20.08 4.71 -5.42
N ARG A 245 21.11 3.99 -4.99
CA ARG A 245 21.14 3.28 -3.70
C ARG A 245 22.56 3.23 -3.16
N ASN A 246 22.75 3.64 -1.91
CA ASN A 246 24.05 3.66 -1.22
C ASN A 246 25.16 4.36 -2.04
N GLY A 247 24.82 5.44 -2.76
CA GLY A 247 25.76 6.19 -3.60
C GLY A 247 26.06 5.58 -4.98
N PHE A 248 25.46 4.44 -5.32
CA PHE A 248 25.55 3.85 -6.66
C PHE A 248 24.31 4.17 -7.46
N VAL A 249 24.48 4.41 -8.76
CA VAL A 249 23.39 4.72 -9.68
C VAL A 249 23.35 3.72 -10.82
N CYS A 250 22.16 3.18 -11.09
CA CYS A 250 21.87 2.49 -12.35
C CYS A 250 20.71 3.17 -13.08
N GLU A 251 20.73 3.04 -14.39
CA GLU A 251 19.72 3.60 -15.28
C GLU A 251 19.13 2.49 -16.14
N ARG A 252 17.81 2.48 -16.28
CA ARG A 252 17.08 1.46 -17.03
C ARG A 252 16.04 2.12 -17.92
N ILE A 253 15.98 1.69 -19.17
CA ILE A 253 15.06 2.22 -20.17
C ILE A 253 14.13 1.09 -20.60
N TYR A 254 12.85 1.40 -20.68
CA TYR A 254 11.80 0.47 -21.06
C TYR A 254 10.97 1.02 -22.21
N LYS A 255 10.48 0.12 -23.05
CA LYS A 255 9.47 0.41 -24.08
C LYS A 255 8.10 -0.05 -23.60
N LYS A 256 7.06 0.72 -23.93
CA LYS A 256 5.68 0.33 -23.67
C LYS A 256 5.32 -0.88 -24.53
N LEU A 257 4.57 -1.82 -23.97
CA LEU A 257 3.98 -2.92 -24.74
C LEU A 257 2.59 -2.50 -25.22
N GLU A 258 2.31 -2.74 -26.50
CA GLU A 258 1.05 -2.33 -27.15
C GLU A 258 -0.13 -3.23 -26.76
N ASP A 259 0.15 -4.46 -26.33
CA ASP A 259 -0.86 -5.48 -26.02
C ASP A 259 -1.48 -5.36 -24.61
N TRP A 260 -1.26 -4.25 -23.90
CA TRP A 260 -1.89 -4.00 -22.60
C TRP A 260 -3.36 -3.61 -22.80
N SER A 261 -4.23 -4.62 -22.79
CA SER A 261 -5.69 -4.49 -22.82
C SER A 261 -6.27 -4.95 -21.48
N SER A 262 -7.55 -4.69 -21.22
CA SER A 262 -8.26 -5.23 -20.05
C SER A 262 -8.23 -6.76 -19.96
N GLU A 263 -7.94 -7.47 -21.06
CA GLU A 263 -7.84 -8.94 -21.09
C GLU A 263 -6.45 -9.47 -20.70
N THR A 264 -5.40 -8.65 -20.84
CA THR A 264 -4.02 -8.99 -20.47
C THR A 264 -3.56 -8.26 -19.21
N ASN A 265 -4.38 -7.34 -18.69
CA ASN A 265 -4.14 -6.63 -17.45
C ASN A 265 -4.07 -7.62 -16.27
N PRO A 266 -2.88 -7.83 -15.66
CA PRO A 266 -2.72 -8.71 -14.52
C PRO A 266 -3.46 -8.23 -13.27
N PHE A 267 -3.94 -6.98 -13.26
CA PHE A 267 -4.74 -6.41 -12.18
C PHE A 267 -6.24 -6.65 -12.34
N ASP A 268 -6.73 -7.08 -13.51
CA ASP A 268 -8.14 -7.41 -13.73
C ASP A 268 -8.42 -8.86 -13.31
N ASN A 269 -9.19 -9.04 -12.24
CA ASN A 269 -9.59 -10.35 -11.72
C ASN A 269 -10.80 -10.98 -12.47
N SER A 270 -11.17 -10.48 -13.65
CA SER A 270 -12.37 -10.96 -14.36
C SER A 270 -12.24 -12.41 -14.91
N HIS A 271 -11.06 -13.03 -14.86
CA HIS A 271 -10.81 -14.37 -15.39
C HIS A 271 -9.94 -15.30 -14.51
N ARG A 272 -9.93 -15.12 -13.17
CA ARG A 272 -9.32 -16.09 -12.25
C ARG A 272 -10.34 -16.82 -11.39
#